data_AF-A0A934Q5H2-F1
#
_entry.id   AF-A0A934Q5H2-F1
#
_cell.length_a   1.000
_cell.length_b   1.000
_cell.length_c   1.000
_cell.angle_alpha   90.00
_cell.angle_beta   90.00
_cell.angle_gamma   90.00
#
_symmetry.space_group_name_H-M   'P 1'
#
loop_
_entity.id
_entity.type
_entity.pdbx_description
1 polymer ?
#
loop_
_entity_poly.entity_id
_entity_poly.type
_entity_poly.pdbx_seq_one_letter_code
_entity_poly.pdbx_strand_id
1 'polypeptide(L)'
;MAGTRILERARVVAIAVGATAVAAVILWLDVTSQVWQELVVLSGLAAGFVTFLLTVFVLDRVLARSAARRWAPVNRLAYTEFLHALADEERSELSRGHVVLRALPRPAHTGSDAEYEGELQRLRELVVAEHRVLADLLSRWAQFLASSGENERILLHVADIALGLDRIRDAALDAEAAREETARRALDDEIGACNGRVRALADELRAGLGAERVPAGRSG
;
A
#
# COMPACT_ATOMS: atom_id res chain seq x y z
N MET A 1 44.95 58.84 58.58
CA MET A 1 44.36 58.36 57.30
C MET A 1 44.61 56.87 56.98
N ALA A 2 44.89 56.01 57.98
CA ALA A 2 45.09 54.56 57.77
C ALA A 2 43.87 53.70 58.16
N GLY A 3 43.04 54.15 59.12
CA GLY A 3 41.89 53.38 59.63
C GLY A 3 40.71 53.23 58.67
N THR A 4 40.50 54.19 57.76
CA THR A 4 39.37 54.16 56.81
C THR A 4 39.53 53.10 55.73
N ARG A 5 40.76 52.83 55.27
CA ARG A 5 41.05 51.79 54.25
C ARG A 5 40.88 50.35 54.77
N ILE A 6 41.04 50.14 56.08
CA ILE A 6 40.88 48.81 56.70
C ILE A 6 39.38 48.47 56.82
N LEU A 7 38.56 49.43 57.23
CA LEU A 7 37.10 49.28 57.32
C LEU A 7 36.45 49.06 55.95
N GLU A 8 36.92 49.75 54.91
CA GLU A 8 36.42 49.58 53.54
C GLU A 8 36.77 48.20 52.97
N ARG A 9 38.00 47.72 53.18
CA ARG A 9 38.40 46.34 52.81
C ARG A 9 37.63 45.29 53.59
N ALA A 10 37.41 45.48 54.89
CA ALA A 10 36.62 44.56 55.70
C ALA A 10 35.16 44.49 55.22
N ARG A 11 34.57 45.62 54.81
CA ARG A 11 33.21 45.68 54.26
C ARG A 11 33.11 44.98 52.90
N VAL A 12 34.08 45.17 52.01
CA VAL A 12 34.14 44.47 50.72
C VAL A 12 34.30 42.97 50.91
N VAL A 13 35.15 42.53 51.83
CA VAL A 13 35.33 41.11 52.16
C VAL A 13 34.05 40.53 52.76
N ALA A 14 33.38 41.23 53.68
CA ALA A 14 32.12 40.77 54.26
C ALA A 14 31.00 40.64 53.22
N ILE A 15 30.91 41.59 52.28
CA ILE A 15 29.95 41.53 51.17
C ILE A 15 30.29 40.36 50.22
N ALA A 16 31.57 40.16 49.91
CA ALA A 16 32.00 39.06 49.05
C ALA A 16 31.67 37.70 49.70
N VAL A 17 31.99 37.52 50.98
CA VAL A 17 31.67 36.29 51.73
C VAL A 17 30.16 36.07 51.81
N GLY A 18 29.38 37.12 52.08
CA GLY A 18 27.92 37.04 52.09
C GLY A 18 27.35 36.64 50.72
N ALA A 19 27.83 37.26 49.64
CA ALA A 19 27.41 36.92 48.28
C ALA A 19 27.78 35.48 47.90
N THR A 20 28.98 35.02 48.27
CA THR A 20 29.41 33.63 48.03
C THR A 20 28.57 32.64 48.83
N ALA A 21 28.23 32.94 50.09
CA ALA A 21 27.37 32.08 50.90
C ALA A 21 25.96 31.97 50.32
N VAL A 22 25.37 33.08 49.89
CA VAL A 22 24.05 33.08 49.23
C VAL A 22 24.09 32.31 47.92
N ALA A 23 25.11 32.51 47.08
CA ALA A 23 25.27 31.75 45.84
C ALA A 23 25.43 30.24 46.10
N ALA A 24 26.18 29.85 47.14
CA ALA A 24 26.34 28.46 47.53
C ALA A 24 25.03 27.83 48.02
N VAL A 25 24.19 28.57 48.78
CA VAL A 25 22.87 28.09 49.21
C VAL A 25 21.91 27.94 48.04
N ILE A 26 21.93 28.88 47.09
CA ILE A 26 21.11 28.79 45.87
C ILE A 26 21.53 27.56 45.05
N LEU A 27 22.84 27.36 44.81
CA LEU A 27 23.36 26.19 44.12
C LEU A 27 23.05 24.88 44.86
N TRP A 28 23.13 24.89 46.19
CA TRP A 28 22.77 23.73 47.00
C TRP A 28 21.28 23.39 46.86
N LEU A 29 20.39 24.38 46.94
CA LEU A 29 18.95 24.20 46.73
C LEU A 29 18.64 23.71 45.31
N ASP A 30 19.35 24.25 44.31
CA ASP A 30 19.18 23.87 42.91
C ASP A 30 19.57 22.39 42.67
N VAL A 31 20.71 21.97 43.23
CA VAL A 31 21.20 20.57 43.15
C VAL A 31 20.32 19.61 43.96
N THR A 32 19.87 20.02 45.16
CA THR A 32 19.07 19.15 46.05
C THR A 32 17.61 19.05 45.66
N SER A 33 17.05 20.07 44.98
CA SER A 33 15.64 20.06 44.58
C SER A 33 15.32 19.08 43.46
N GLN A 34 16.33 18.56 42.72
CA GLN A 34 16.20 17.62 41.60
C GLN A 34 15.25 18.03 40.45
N VAL A 35 14.54 19.16 40.56
CA VAL A 35 13.54 19.63 39.60
C VAL A 35 14.15 19.81 38.20
N TRP A 36 15.37 20.36 38.13
CA TRP A 36 16.08 20.49 36.86
C TRP A 36 16.56 19.16 36.30
N GLN A 37 16.95 18.22 37.15
CA GLN A 37 17.34 16.87 36.70
C GLN A 37 16.12 16.14 36.12
N GLU A 38 14.97 16.19 36.78
CA GLU A 38 13.73 15.59 36.27
C GLU A 38 13.28 16.24 34.96
N LEU A 39 13.29 17.59 34.86
CA LEU A 39 12.96 18.30 33.63
C LEU A 39 13.93 17.99 32.48
N VAL A 40 15.24 17.90 32.76
CA VAL A 40 16.25 17.54 31.76
C VAL A 40 16.09 16.08 31.31
N VAL A 41 15.80 15.17 32.24
CA VAL A 41 15.54 13.75 31.93
C VAL A 41 14.25 13.58 31.12
N LEU A 42 13.16 14.24 31.51
CA LEU A 42 11.87 14.22 30.80
C LEU A 42 11.98 14.84 29.41
N SER A 43 12.68 15.97 29.27
CA SER A 43 12.89 16.63 27.98
C SER A 43 13.84 15.82 27.09
N GLY A 44 14.88 15.21 27.64
CA GLY A 44 15.75 14.29 26.91
C GLY A 44 15.00 13.04 26.42
N LEU A 45 14.14 12.47 27.25
CA LEU A 45 13.30 11.32 26.88
C LEU A 45 12.25 11.71 25.83
N ALA A 46 11.60 12.86 25.99
CA ALA A 46 10.65 13.38 25.01
C ALA A 46 11.32 13.69 23.67
N ALA A 47 12.50 14.33 23.67
CA ALA A 47 13.28 14.60 22.47
C ALA A 47 13.73 13.30 21.80
N GLY A 48 14.18 12.30 22.57
CA GLY A 48 14.54 10.98 22.08
C GLY A 48 13.34 10.25 21.46
N PHE A 49 12.17 10.33 22.10
CA PHE A 49 10.92 9.75 21.60
C PHE A 49 10.45 10.42 20.31
N VAL A 50 10.46 11.75 20.23
CA VAL A 50 10.13 12.49 19.00
C VAL A 50 11.12 12.14 17.88
N THR A 51 12.41 12.08 18.18
CA THR A 51 13.45 11.71 17.20
C THR A 51 13.24 10.27 16.72
N PHE A 52 12.92 9.35 17.63
CA PHE A 52 12.60 7.96 17.30
C PHE A 52 11.38 7.86 16.40
N LEU A 53 10.26 8.50 16.76
CA LEU A 53 9.05 8.54 15.93
C LEU A 53 9.33 9.14 14.56
N LEU A 54 10.02 10.29 14.52
CA LEU A 54 10.38 10.94 13.27
C LEU A 54 11.27 10.04 12.41
N THR A 55 12.23 9.34 13.02
CA THR A 55 13.08 8.38 12.32
C THR A 55 12.23 7.25 11.76
N VAL A 56 11.38 6.60 12.56
CA VAL A 56 10.52 5.49 12.07
C VAL A 56 9.63 5.96 10.92
N PHE A 57 8.86 7.03 11.11
CA PHE A 57 7.92 7.50 10.08
C PHE A 57 8.60 8.02 8.81
N VAL A 58 9.71 8.75 8.94
CA VAL A 58 10.42 9.32 7.78
C VAL A 58 11.25 8.25 7.09
N LEU A 59 11.98 7.42 7.84
CA LEU A 59 12.83 6.38 7.28
C LEU A 59 11.98 5.35 6.54
N ASP A 60 10.87 4.87 7.11
CA ASP A 60 9.99 3.93 6.41
C ASP A 60 9.44 4.54 5.12
N ARG A 61 9.02 5.81 5.15
CA ARG A 61 8.50 6.50 3.96
C ARG A 61 9.57 6.72 2.88
N VAL A 62 10.80 7.04 3.27
CA VAL A 62 11.93 7.24 2.34
C VAL A 62 12.42 5.90 1.79
N LEU A 63 12.49 4.86 2.62
CA LEU A 63 12.83 3.51 2.20
C LEU A 63 11.78 2.94 1.25
N ALA A 64 10.49 3.08 1.56
CA ALA A 64 9.40 2.69 0.67
C ALA A 64 9.48 3.41 -0.69
N ARG A 65 9.67 4.73 -0.68
CA ARG A 65 9.78 5.53 -1.92
C ARG A 65 11.03 5.20 -2.74
N SER A 66 12.15 4.91 -2.09
CA SER A 66 13.39 4.52 -2.79
C SER A 66 13.31 3.10 -3.35
N ALA A 67 12.69 2.18 -2.62
CA ALA A 67 12.37 0.85 -3.12
C ALA A 67 11.43 0.92 -4.33
N ALA A 68 10.35 1.70 -4.25
CA ALA A 68 9.41 1.90 -5.36
C ALA A 68 10.11 2.41 -6.62
N ARG A 69 11.00 3.41 -6.50
CA ARG A 69 11.80 3.91 -7.64
C ARG A 69 12.74 2.88 -8.23
N ARG A 70 13.39 2.07 -7.39
CA ARG A 70 14.31 1.03 -7.84
C ARG A 70 13.57 -0.06 -8.64
N TRP A 71 12.35 -0.37 -8.23
CA TRP A 71 11.54 -1.42 -8.84
C TRP A 71 10.59 -0.93 -9.93
N ALA A 72 10.48 0.38 -10.16
CA ALA A 72 9.60 0.96 -11.18
C ALA A 72 9.71 0.32 -12.58
N PRO A 73 10.91 0.05 -13.14
CA PRO A 73 11.00 -0.63 -14.44
C PRO A 73 10.39 -2.03 -14.44
N VAL A 74 10.50 -2.76 -13.32
CA VAL A 74 10.00 -4.13 -13.17
C VAL A 74 8.49 -4.11 -12.90
N ASN A 75 7.99 -3.18 -12.07
CA ASN A 75 6.56 -2.92 -11.90
C ASN A 75 5.91 -2.62 -13.25
N ARG A 76 6.51 -1.73 -14.04
CA ARG A 76 6.03 -1.40 -15.38
C ARG A 76 5.91 -2.61 -16.29
N LEU A 77 6.94 -3.46 -16.29
CA LEU A 77 6.95 -4.68 -17.08
C LEU A 77 5.85 -5.63 -16.63
N ALA A 78 5.79 -5.93 -15.32
CA ALA A 78 4.77 -6.80 -14.74
C ALA A 78 3.36 -6.30 -15.06
N TYR A 79 3.05 -5.02 -14.78
CA TYR A 79 1.70 -4.47 -15.00
C TYR A 79 1.30 -4.46 -16.47
N THR A 80 2.27 -4.22 -17.36
CA THR A 80 2.02 -4.29 -18.80
C THR A 80 1.71 -5.71 -19.22
N GLU A 81 2.42 -6.72 -18.70
CA GLU A 81 2.11 -8.12 -18.98
C GLU A 81 0.74 -8.54 -18.45
N PHE A 82 0.38 -8.13 -17.23
CA PHE A 82 -0.96 -8.37 -16.69
C PHE A 82 -2.04 -7.74 -17.56
N LEU A 83 -1.89 -6.47 -17.94
CA LEU A 83 -2.83 -5.79 -18.83
C LEU A 83 -2.92 -6.45 -20.21
N HIS A 84 -1.79 -6.94 -20.73
CA HIS A 84 -1.73 -7.64 -22.01
C HIS A 84 -2.51 -8.96 -21.95
N ALA A 85 -2.32 -9.74 -20.89
CA ALA A 85 -2.99 -11.02 -20.75
C ALA A 85 -4.51 -10.89 -20.50
N LEU A 86 -4.94 -9.82 -19.84
CA LEU A 86 -6.36 -9.47 -19.65
C LEU A 86 -6.99 -8.82 -20.89
N ALA A 87 -6.18 -8.39 -21.85
CA ALA A 87 -6.66 -7.74 -23.06
C ALA A 87 -7.37 -8.75 -23.97
N ASP A 88 -8.44 -8.29 -24.59
CA ASP A 88 -9.02 -8.90 -25.76
C ASP A 88 -8.10 -8.63 -26.95
N GLU A 89 -7.39 -9.65 -27.43
CA GLU A 89 -6.39 -9.53 -28.49
C GLU A 89 -6.97 -9.04 -29.81
N GLU A 90 -8.24 -9.34 -30.11
CA GLU A 90 -8.90 -8.93 -31.35
C GLU A 90 -9.34 -7.48 -31.31
N ARG A 91 -9.71 -6.98 -30.12
CA ARG A 91 -10.26 -5.63 -29.93
C ARG A 91 -9.26 -4.62 -29.37
N SER A 92 -8.08 -5.06 -28.93
CA SER A 92 -7.08 -4.19 -28.31
C SER A 92 -5.97 -3.76 -29.27
N GLU A 93 -5.74 -2.45 -29.37
CA GLU A 93 -4.57 -1.89 -30.05
C GLU A 93 -3.48 -1.55 -29.02
N LEU A 94 -2.76 -2.58 -28.58
CA LEU A 94 -1.76 -2.49 -27.53
C LEU A 94 -0.61 -1.53 -27.88
N SER A 95 -0.21 -1.50 -29.15
CA SER A 95 0.81 -0.58 -29.66
C SER A 95 0.41 0.90 -29.54
N ARG A 96 -0.88 1.20 -29.45
CA ARG A 96 -1.41 2.56 -29.24
C ARG A 96 -1.88 2.80 -27.80
N GLY A 97 -1.70 1.82 -26.91
CA GLY A 97 -2.14 1.90 -25.52
C GLY A 97 -3.65 1.74 -25.34
N HIS A 98 -4.38 1.28 -26.36
CA HIS A 98 -5.81 0.99 -26.26
C HIS A 98 -6.02 -0.46 -25.84
N VAL A 99 -6.44 -0.66 -24.59
CA VAL A 99 -6.66 -1.99 -24.01
C VAL A 99 -8.15 -2.18 -23.74
N VAL A 100 -8.78 -3.09 -24.49
CA VAL A 100 -10.13 -3.59 -24.22
C VAL A 100 -10.00 -4.86 -23.41
N LEU A 101 -10.68 -4.96 -22.27
CA LEU A 101 -10.61 -6.16 -21.45
C LEU A 101 -11.50 -7.26 -22.04
N ARG A 102 -10.99 -8.48 -22.07
CA ARG A 102 -11.81 -9.65 -22.39
C ARG A 102 -12.81 -9.87 -21.27
N ALA A 103 -14.08 -10.00 -21.64
CA ALA A 103 -15.17 -10.23 -20.70
C ALA A 103 -15.73 -11.64 -20.92
N LEU A 104 -16.02 -12.32 -19.82
CA LEU A 104 -16.72 -13.60 -19.88
C LEU A 104 -18.13 -13.38 -20.45
N PRO A 105 -18.55 -14.17 -21.46
CA PRO A 105 -19.86 -14.06 -22.06
C PRO A 105 -20.94 -14.51 -21.09
N ARG A 106 -22.14 -13.95 -21.23
CA ARG A 106 -23.33 -14.41 -20.51
C ARG A 106 -24.11 -15.38 -21.40
N PRO A 107 -24.27 -16.65 -20.99
CA PRO A 107 -25.08 -17.62 -21.72
C PRO A 107 -26.53 -17.12 -21.85
N ALA A 108 -27.04 -17.03 -23.06
CA ALA A 108 -28.38 -16.54 -23.33
C ALA A 108 -29.34 -17.72 -23.51
N HIS A 109 -30.36 -17.83 -22.65
CA HIS A 109 -31.41 -18.84 -22.80
C HIS A 109 -32.47 -18.39 -23.84
N THR A 110 -32.00 -17.99 -25.02
CA THR A 110 -32.85 -17.55 -26.15
C THR A 110 -33.16 -18.67 -27.13
N GLY A 111 -32.44 -19.80 -27.02
CA GLY A 111 -32.56 -20.97 -27.88
C GLY A 111 -33.13 -22.19 -27.18
N SER A 112 -32.84 -23.36 -27.72
CA SER A 112 -33.17 -24.66 -27.13
C SER A 112 -32.28 -24.99 -25.92
N ASP A 113 -32.76 -25.89 -25.05
CA ASP A 113 -31.98 -26.39 -23.90
C ASP A 113 -30.60 -26.91 -24.31
N ALA A 114 -30.51 -27.60 -25.45
CA ALA A 114 -29.24 -28.15 -25.97
C ALA A 114 -28.25 -27.05 -26.39
N GLU A 115 -28.74 -25.93 -26.93
CA GLU A 115 -27.90 -24.78 -27.26
C GLU A 115 -27.39 -24.10 -25.99
N TYR A 116 -28.25 -23.97 -24.98
CA TYR A 116 -27.89 -23.40 -23.69
C TYR A 116 -26.83 -24.24 -22.96
N GLU A 117 -26.98 -25.57 -22.94
CA GLU A 117 -25.96 -26.49 -22.40
C GLU A 117 -24.62 -26.35 -23.16
N GLY A 118 -24.67 -26.20 -24.49
CA GLY A 118 -23.48 -25.93 -25.30
C GLY A 118 -22.82 -24.58 -25.00
N GLU A 119 -23.60 -23.56 -24.62
CA GLU A 119 -23.06 -22.28 -24.14
C GLU A 119 -22.42 -22.39 -22.75
N LEU A 120 -23.05 -23.13 -21.82
CA LEU A 120 -22.49 -23.39 -20.49
C LEU A 120 -21.16 -24.16 -20.58
N GLN A 121 -21.07 -25.16 -21.45
CA GLN A 121 -19.83 -25.90 -21.67
C GLN A 121 -18.71 -24.99 -22.20
N ARG A 122 -19.01 -24.15 -23.21
CA ARG A 122 -18.04 -23.18 -23.75
C ARG A 122 -17.61 -22.17 -22.69
N LEU A 123 -18.52 -21.71 -21.84
CA LEU A 123 -18.20 -20.82 -20.72
C LEU A 123 -17.22 -21.50 -19.75
N ARG A 124 -17.46 -22.76 -19.36
CA ARG A 124 -16.55 -23.50 -18.47
C ARG A 124 -15.16 -23.67 -19.06
N GLU A 125 -15.08 -24.00 -20.35
CA GLU A 125 -13.79 -24.10 -21.06
C GLU A 125 -13.02 -22.78 -21.06
N LEU A 126 -13.73 -21.67 -21.31
CA LEU A 126 -13.16 -20.33 -21.25
C LEU A 126 -12.68 -19.98 -19.83
N VAL A 127 -13.49 -20.26 -18.80
CA VAL A 127 -13.13 -20.04 -17.39
C VAL A 127 -11.85 -20.78 -17.02
N VAL A 128 -11.70 -22.03 -17.45
CA VAL A 128 -10.47 -22.82 -17.24
C VAL A 128 -9.27 -22.20 -17.97
N ALA A 129 -9.46 -21.72 -19.19
CA ALA A 129 -8.41 -21.03 -19.95
C ALA A 129 -7.96 -19.74 -19.23
N GLU A 130 -8.91 -18.89 -18.79
CA GLU A 130 -8.60 -17.66 -18.04
C GLU A 130 -7.89 -17.97 -16.71
N HIS A 131 -8.33 -19.01 -15.99
CA HIS A 131 -7.68 -19.41 -14.75
C HIS A 131 -6.22 -19.82 -14.99
N ARG A 132 -5.93 -20.53 -16.08
CA ARG A 132 -4.55 -20.92 -16.44
C ARG A 132 -3.70 -19.70 -16.78
N VAL A 133 -4.23 -18.75 -17.54
CA VAL A 133 -3.54 -17.49 -17.87
C VAL A 133 -3.18 -16.73 -16.60
N LEU A 134 -4.13 -16.60 -15.67
CA LEU A 134 -3.91 -15.91 -14.40
C LEU A 134 -2.88 -16.62 -13.51
N ALA A 135 -2.96 -17.95 -13.43
CA ALA A 135 -2.01 -18.76 -12.68
C ALA A 135 -0.59 -18.68 -13.24
N ASP A 136 -0.43 -18.64 -14.57
CA ASP A 136 0.86 -18.49 -15.22
C ASP A 136 1.49 -17.11 -14.95
N LEU A 137 0.70 -16.03 -15.06
CA LEU A 137 1.17 -14.68 -14.70
C LEU A 137 1.59 -14.60 -13.23
N LEU A 138 0.78 -15.16 -12.33
CA LEU A 138 1.14 -15.23 -10.92
C LEU A 138 2.42 -16.03 -10.71
N SER A 139 2.59 -17.19 -11.36
CA SER A 139 3.81 -17.97 -11.23
C SER A 139 5.06 -17.18 -11.63
N ARG A 140 4.97 -16.41 -12.71
CA ARG A 140 6.06 -15.54 -13.20
C ARG A 140 6.36 -14.37 -12.27
N TRP A 141 5.33 -13.74 -11.70
CA TRP A 141 5.47 -12.46 -11.00
C TRP A 141 5.30 -12.53 -9.47
N ALA A 142 4.85 -13.63 -8.89
CA ALA A 142 4.46 -13.73 -7.47
C ALA A 142 5.61 -13.38 -6.53
N GLN A 143 6.82 -13.88 -6.77
CA GLN A 143 7.97 -13.58 -5.92
C GLN A 143 8.30 -12.08 -5.95
N PHE A 144 8.22 -11.46 -7.12
CA PHE A 144 8.45 -10.04 -7.29
C PHE A 144 7.37 -9.24 -6.57
N LEU A 145 6.09 -9.50 -6.89
CA LEU A 145 4.93 -8.80 -6.32
C LEU A 145 4.89 -8.92 -4.79
N ALA A 146 5.22 -10.09 -4.23
CA ALA A 146 5.27 -10.30 -2.78
C ALA A 146 6.42 -9.55 -2.10
N SER A 147 7.53 -9.30 -2.80
CA SER A 147 8.70 -8.58 -2.27
C SER A 147 8.59 -7.05 -2.38
N SER A 148 7.75 -6.56 -3.30
CA SER A 148 7.44 -5.15 -3.48
C SER A 148 6.26 -4.75 -2.60
N GLY A 149 6.50 -3.97 -1.55
CA GLY A 149 5.49 -3.60 -0.55
C GLY A 149 4.26 -2.83 -1.06
N GLU A 150 4.23 -2.39 -2.32
CA GLU A 150 3.09 -1.66 -2.91
C GLU A 150 2.12 -2.57 -3.70
N ASN A 151 2.40 -3.87 -3.85
CA ASN A 151 1.69 -4.74 -4.79
C ASN A 151 0.68 -5.70 -4.14
N GLU A 152 0.45 -5.56 -2.82
CA GLU A 152 -0.51 -6.37 -2.06
C GLU A 152 -1.93 -6.30 -2.65
N ARG A 153 -2.38 -5.10 -3.03
CA ARG A 153 -3.72 -4.91 -3.60
C ARG A 153 -3.89 -5.65 -4.94
N ILE A 154 -2.84 -5.68 -5.76
CA ILE A 154 -2.85 -6.41 -7.03
C ILE A 154 -2.99 -7.91 -6.76
N LEU A 155 -2.24 -8.45 -5.79
CA LEU A 155 -2.34 -9.87 -5.41
C LEU A 155 -3.73 -10.22 -4.89
N LEU A 156 -4.36 -9.36 -4.08
CA LEU A 156 -5.73 -9.55 -3.60
C LEU A 156 -6.74 -9.57 -4.76
N HIS A 157 -6.64 -8.60 -5.69
CA HIS A 157 -7.50 -8.59 -6.87
C HIS A 157 -7.39 -9.87 -7.69
N VAL A 158 -6.16 -10.34 -7.91
CA VAL A 158 -5.92 -11.57 -8.66
C VAL A 158 -6.52 -12.78 -7.93
N ALA A 159 -6.35 -12.89 -6.62
CA ALA A 159 -6.95 -13.96 -5.83
C ALA A 159 -8.49 -13.94 -5.91
N ASP A 160 -9.10 -12.76 -5.78
CA ASP A 160 -10.55 -12.61 -5.87
C ASP A 160 -11.11 -12.95 -7.26
N ILE A 161 -10.34 -12.69 -8.31
CA ILE A 161 -10.67 -13.09 -9.68
C ILE A 161 -10.59 -14.61 -9.81
N ALA A 162 -9.51 -15.24 -9.34
CA ALA A 162 -9.36 -16.70 -9.39
C ALA A 162 -10.51 -17.42 -8.66
N LEU A 163 -10.86 -16.97 -7.46
CA LEU A 163 -12.02 -17.47 -6.72
C LEU A 163 -13.35 -17.19 -7.44
N GLY A 164 -13.45 -16.06 -8.14
CA GLY A 164 -14.61 -15.74 -8.98
C GLY A 164 -14.76 -16.70 -10.16
N LEU A 165 -13.66 -17.08 -10.79
CA LEU A 165 -13.66 -18.06 -11.89
C LEU A 165 -14.13 -19.43 -11.41
N ASP A 166 -13.66 -19.89 -10.25
CA ASP A 166 -14.15 -21.15 -9.66
C ASP A 166 -15.65 -21.09 -9.35
N ARG A 167 -16.14 -19.98 -8.77
CA ARG A 167 -17.59 -19.80 -8.53
C ARG A 167 -18.42 -19.81 -9.80
N ILE A 168 -17.93 -19.22 -10.90
CA ILE A 168 -18.63 -19.26 -12.19
C ILE A 168 -18.69 -20.69 -12.73
N ARG A 169 -17.60 -21.46 -12.63
CA ARG A 169 -17.59 -22.86 -13.06
C ARG A 169 -18.66 -23.65 -12.30
N ASP A 170 -18.70 -23.50 -10.99
CA ASP A 170 -19.62 -24.24 -10.12
C ASP A 170 -21.07 -23.79 -10.37
N ALA A 171 -21.33 -22.47 -10.47
CA ALA A 171 -22.65 -21.94 -10.82
C ALA A 171 -23.13 -22.37 -12.23
N ALA A 172 -22.21 -22.56 -13.18
CA ALA A 172 -22.55 -23.07 -14.51
C ALA A 172 -22.97 -24.55 -14.47
N LEU A 173 -22.39 -25.35 -13.57
CA LEU A 173 -22.82 -26.73 -13.34
C LEU A 173 -24.19 -26.78 -12.65
N ASP A 174 -24.41 -25.90 -11.67
CA ASP A 174 -25.71 -25.81 -10.99
C ASP A 174 -26.82 -25.35 -11.94
N ALA A 175 -26.54 -24.40 -12.84
CA ALA A 175 -27.48 -23.95 -13.86
C ALA A 175 -27.85 -25.06 -14.86
N GLU A 176 -26.90 -25.91 -15.22
CA GLU A 176 -27.12 -27.10 -16.05
C GLU A 176 -27.99 -28.14 -15.34
N ALA A 177 -27.70 -28.42 -14.07
CA ALA A 177 -28.38 -29.44 -13.29
C ALA A 177 -29.80 -29.05 -12.88
N ALA A 178 -30.00 -27.83 -12.38
CA ALA A 178 -31.30 -27.38 -11.87
C ALA A 178 -32.25 -26.93 -12.99
N ARG A 179 -31.69 -26.35 -14.09
CA ARG A 179 -32.44 -25.71 -15.19
C ARG A 179 -33.42 -24.60 -14.73
N GLU A 180 -33.23 -24.09 -13.53
CA GLU A 180 -34.07 -23.05 -12.94
C GLU A 180 -33.58 -21.64 -13.30
N GLU A 181 -34.53 -20.70 -13.35
CA GLU A 181 -34.24 -19.28 -13.57
C GLU A 181 -33.39 -18.66 -12.44
N THR A 182 -33.52 -19.17 -11.21
CA THR A 182 -32.74 -18.78 -10.03
C THR A 182 -31.25 -19.10 -10.21
N ALA A 183 -30.94 -20.33 -10.63
CA ALA A 183 -29.57 -20.78 -10.89
C ALA A 183 -28.94 -19.99 -12.06
N ARG A 184 -29.73 -19.68 -13.08
CA ARG A 184 -29.29 -18.85 -14.22
C ARG A 184 -28.94 -17.43 -13.80
N ARG A 185 -29.78 -16.79 -12.98
CA ARG A 185 -29.48 -15.45 -12.44
C ARG A 185 -28.25 -15.45 -11.54
N ALA A 186 -28.09 -16.46 -10.69
CA ALA A 186 -26.90 -16.61 -9.86
C ALA A 186 -25.62 -16.71 -10.70
N LEU A 187 -25.65 -17.46 -11.80
CA LEU A 187 -24.55 -17.52 -12.77
C LEU A 187 -24.26 -16.15 -13.39
N ASP A 188 -25.29 -15.45 -13.87
CA ASP A 188 -25.15 -14.12 -14.47
C ASP A 188 -24.56 -13.08 -13.49
N ASP A 189 -24.96 -13.16 -12.22
CA ASP A 189 -24.45 -12.31 -11.14
C ASP A 189 -22.96 -12.59 -10.88
N GLU A 190 -22.55 -13.86 -10.82
CA GLU A 190 -21.13 -14.23 -10.65
C GLU A 190 -20.28 -13.80 -11.86
N ILE A 191 -20.78 -13.98 -13.09
CA ILE A 191 -20.12 -13.48 -14.31
C ILE A 191 -19.99 -11.95 -14.25
N GLY A 192 -21.05 -11.25 -13.87
CA GLY A 192 -21.06 -9.80 -13.71
C GLY A 192 -20.04 -9.32 -12.67
N ALA A 193 -20.02 -9.97 -11.51
CA ALA A 193 -19.10 -9.66 -10.43
C ALA A 193 -17.64 -9.92 -10.83
N CYS A 194 -17.34 -11.07 -11.46
CA CYS A 194 -16.00 -11.40 -11.91
C CYS A 194 -15.50 -10.41 -12.98
N ASN A 195 -16.32 -10.10 -13.99
CA ASN A 195 -16.00 -9.08 -14.98
C ASN A 195 -15.77 -7.70 -14.33
N GLY A 196 -16.49 -7.38 -13.25
CA GLY A 196 -16.27 -6.20 -12.43
C GLY A 196 -14.88 -6.19 -11.75
N ARG A 197 -14.49 -7.31 -11.13
CA ARG A 197 -13.18 -7.47 -10.49
C ARG A 197 -12.02 -7.36 -11.48
N VAL A 198 -12.16 -7.95 -12.67
CA VAL A 198 -11.17 -7.82 -13.77
C VAL A 198 -11.00 -6.36 -14.19
N ARG A 199 -12.09 -5.59 -14.29
CA ARG A 199 -12.02 -4.13 -14.56
C ARG A 199 -11.30 -3.38 -13.45
N ALA A 200 -11.64 -3.66 -12.19
CA ALA A 200 -11.00 -3.03 -11.03
C ALA A 200 -9.48 -3.30 -11.00
N LEU A 201 -9.05 -4.54 -11.27
CA LEU A 201 -7.64 -4.88 -11.40
C LEU A 201 -6.98 -4.06 -12.52
N ALA A 202 -7.59 -4.01 -13.70
CA ALA A 202 -7.04 -3.26 -14.83
C ALA A 202 -6.90 -1.76 -14.52
N ASP A 203 -7.85 -1.17 -13.80
CA ASP A 203 -7.79 0.24 -13.40
C ASP A 203 -6.68 0.49 -12.37
N GLU A 204 -6.48 -0.41 -11.40
CA GLU A 204 -5.36 -0.33 -10.45
C GLU A 204 -4.01 -0.43 -11.18
N LEU A 205 -3.86 -1.37 -12.12
CA LEU A 205 -2.65 -1.53 -12.93
C LEU A 205 -2.36 -0.28 -13.79
N ARG A 206 -3.40 0.30 -14.41
CA ARG A 206 -3.28 1.55 -15.17
C ARG A 206 -2.90 2.73 -14.27
N ALA A 207 -3.46 2.82 -13.07
CA ALA A 207 -3.11 3.84 -12.10
C ALA A 207 -1.64 3.72 -11.68
N GLY A 208 -1.16 2.50 -11.43
CA GLY A 208 0.25 2.21 -11.16
C GLY A 208 1.17 2.67 -12.30
N LEU A 209 0.84 2.34 -13.54
CA LEU A 209 1.58 2.79 -14.73
C LEU A 209 1.54 4.32 -14.95
N GLY A 210 0.44 4.97 -14.58
CA GLY A 210 0.25 6.41 -14.70
C GLY A 210 1.04 7.21 -13.66
N ALA A 211 1.08 6.72 -12.42
CA ALA A 211 1.87 7.31 -11.34
C ALA A 211 3.37 7.34 -11.65
N GLU A 212 3.87 6.36 -12.40
CA GLU A 212 5.27 6.28 -12.83
C GLU A 212 5.62 7.21 -14.01
N ARG A 213 4.63 7.64 -14.83
CA ARG A 213 4.86 8.51 -16.00
C ARG A 213 5.04 9.98 -15.66
N VAL A 214 4.75 10.43 -14.43
CA VAL A 214 5.03 11.80 -13.99
C VAL A 214 6.47 11.88 -13.49
N PRO A 215 7.44 12.38 -14.28
CA PRO A 215 8.78 12.61 -13.76
C PRO A 215 8.69 13.69 -12.67
N ALA A 216 9.30 13.40 -11.53
CA ALA A 216 9.60 14.41 -10.52
C ALA A 216 10.60 15.41 -11.14
N GLY A 217 10.08 16.46 -11.78
CA GLY A 217 10.91 17.42 -12.49
C GLY A 217 10.14 18.67 -12.90
N ARG A 218 9.96 19.58 -11.94
CA ARG A 218 10.16 21.05 -12.02
C ARG A 218 9.22 21.76 -11.03
N SER A 219 9.66 21.86 -9.78
CA SER A 219 9.40 23.06 -8.99
C SER A 219 10.70 23.85 -9.03
N GLY A 220 10.72 24.87 -9.88
CA GLY A 220 11.73 25.94 -9.79
C GLY A 220 11.41 26.86 -8.62
#